data_AF-A0A2G9TUI8-F1
#
_entry.id   AF-A0A2G9TUI8-F1
#
_cell.length_a   1.000
_cell.length_b   1.000
_cell.length_c   1.000
_cell.angle_alpha   90.00
_cell.angle_beta   90.00
_cell.angle_gamma   90.00
#
_symmetry.space_group_name_H-M   'P 1'
#
loop_
_entity.id
_entity.type
_entity.pdbx_description
1 polymer ?
#
loop_
_entity_poly.entity_id
_entity_poly.type
_entity_poly.pdbx_seq_one_letter_code
_entity_poly.pdbx_strand_id
1 'polypeptide(L)'
;MPPGSPRKGLNNHRYAVEHIKVYKKPSDLEALPAEIYTPSEPPACGLLIDTGKEYLLAGKIHNGTLLTVLCGQVLVDNPAEELYENVLEWKKVPKQLQEKLPTFKC
;
A
#
# COMPACT_ATOMS: atom_id res chain seq x y z
N MET A 1 9.83 17.14 23.46
CA MET A 1 11.02 16.27 23.65
C MET A 1 12.27 17.14 23.73
N PRO A 2 13.35 16.68 24.38
CA PRO A 2 14.55 17.50 24.58
C PRO A 2 15.31 17.71 23.26
N PRO A 3 16.05 18.83 23.11
CA PRO A 3 16.88 19.10 21.93
C PRO A 3 18.09 18.15 21.87
N GLY A 4 18.38 17.55 20.72
CA GLY A 4 19.61 16.77 20.48
C GLY A 4 19.47 15.25 20.29
N SER A 5 18.25 14.70 20.21
CA SER A 5 18.09 13.27 19.87
C SER A 5 18.43 12.98 18.39
N PRO A 6 19.32 12.03 18.06
CA PRO A 6 19.74 11.73 16.69
C PRO A 6 18.75 10.84 15.93
N ARG A 7 17.45 10.91 16.22
CA ARG A 7 16.47 10.26 15.34
C ARG A 7 16.39 11.07 14.05
N LYS A 8 17.26 10.75 13.10
CA LYS A 8 17.11 11.09 11.68
C LYS A 8 15.64 10.82 11.36
N GLY A 9 14.89 11.88 11.03
CA GLY A 9 13.43 11.91 11.12
C GLY A 9 12.75 10.73 10.44
N LEU A 10 11.52 10.40 10.85
CA LEU A 10 10.68 9.43 10.14
C LEU A 10 10.64 9.80 8.66
N ASN A 11 11.43 9.09 7.85
CA ASN A 11 11.47 9.29 6.41
C ASN A 11 10.46 8.34 5.78
N ASN A 12 9.96 8.73 4.61
CA ASN A 12 9.15 7.85 3.79
C ASN A 12 9.97 7.38 2.58
N HIS A 13 9.84 6.11 2.21
CA HIS A 13 10.16 5.69 0.85
C HIS A 13 9.11 6.26 -0.10
N ARG A 14 9.58 6.73 -1.26
CA ARG A 14 8.75 7.15 -2.38
C ARG A 14 8.96 6.16 -3.52
N TYR A 15 7.86 5.57 -3.99
CA TYR A 15 7.85 4.71 -5.16
C TYR A 15 7.08 5.38 -6.29
N ALA A 16 7.67 5.38 -7.48
CA ALA A 16 6.94 5.69 -8.71
C ALA A 16 6.24 4.42 -9.18
N VAL A 17 4.93 4.49 -9.41
CA VAL A 17 4.09 3.34 -9.75
C VAL A 17 3.20 3.65 -10.94
N GLU A 18 2.82 2.60 -11.67
CA GLU A 18 1.77 2.64 -12.67
C GLU A 18 0.52 1.95 -12.10
N HIS A 19 -0.61 2.65 -12.10
CA HIS A 19 -1.88 2.09 -11.65
C HIS A 19 -2.50 1.24 -12.77
N ILE A 20 -2.21 -0.06 -12.78
CA ILE A 20 -2.76 -1.01 -13.77
C ILE A 20 -4.29 -1.10 -13.67
N LYS A 21 -4.82 -1.15 -12.44
CA LYS A 21 -6.26 -1.21 -12.18
C LYS A 21 -6.62 -0.56 -10.85
N VAL A 22 -7.60 0.35 -10.87
CA VAL A 22 -8.10 1.03 -9.68
C VAL A 22 -9.47 0.46 -9.31
N TYR A 23 -9.57 -0.19 -8.16
CA TYR A 23 -10.83 -0.74 -7.64
C TYR A 23 -11.61 0.27 -6.81
N LYS A 24 -10.91 1.17 -6.11
CA LYS A 24 -11.50 2.21 -5.25
C LYS A 24 -10.62 3.45 -5.25
N LYS A 25 -11.25 4.61 -5.38
CA LYS A 25 -10.62 5.93 -5.16
C LYS A 25 -11.63 6.90 -4.54
N PRO A 26 -11.17 7.93 -3.82
CA PRO A 26 -12.02 9.06 -3.45
C PRO A 26 -12.73 9.67 -4.68
N SER A 27 -13.98 10.10 -4.51
CA SER A 27 -14.83 10.60 -5.61
C SER A 27 -14.37 11.95 -6.17
N ASP A 28 -13.65 12.72 -5.36
CA ASP A 28 -13.08 14.03 -5.66
C ASP A 28 -11.78 13.97 -6.48
N LEU A 29 -11.18 12.78 -6.65
CA LEU A 29 -9.98 12.60 -7.46
C LEU A 29 -10.33 12.05 -8.83
N GLU A 30 -9.82 12.64 -9.91
CA GLU A 30 -9.94 12.07 -11.26
C GLU A 30 -9.12 10.78 -11.39
N ALA A 31 -7.87 10.81 -10.90
CA ALA A 31 -6.93 9.70 -10.91
C ALA A 31 -6.12 9.63 -9.61
N LEU A 32 -5.57 8.45 -9.29
CA LEU A 32 -4.65 8.29 -8.16
C LEU A 32 -3.25 8.82 -8.54
N PRO A 33 -2.52 9.45 -7.59
CA PRO A 33 -1.14 9.87 -7.81
C PRO A 33 -0.24 8.70 -8.18
N ALA A 34 0.63 8.89 -9.19
CA ALA A 34 1.64 7.91 -9.60
C ALA A 34 2.81 7.79 -8.62
N GLU A 35 2.88 8.69 -7.62
CA GLU A 35 3.84 8.60 -6.53
C GLU A 35 3.13 8.13 -5.26
N ILE A 36 3.62 7.05 -4.68
CA ILE A 36 3.15 6.53 -3.40
C ILE A 36 4.24 6.64 -2.35
N TYR A 37 3.81 6.86 -1.12
CA TYR A 37 4.69 7.01 0.02
C TYR A 37 4.40 5.94 1.05
N THR A 38 5.43 5.49 1.75
CA THR A 38 5.34 4.56 2.88
C THR A 38 6.46 4.87 3.87
N PRO A 39 6.29 4.65 5.18
CA PRO A 39 7.39 4.75 6.15
C PRO A 39 8.61 3.93 5.71
N SER A 40 9.81 4.45 5.93
CA SER A 40 11.06 3.75 5.56
C SER A 40 11.39 2.58 6.49
N GLU A 41 10.85 2.61 7.72
CA GLU A 41 11.18 1.65 8.77
C GLU A 41 10.08 0.58 8.88
N PRO A 42 10.39 -0.72 8.81
CA PRO A 42 9.42 -1.78 9.01
C PRO A 42 8.64 -1.70 10.34
N PRO A 43 9.27 -1.34 11.49
CA PRO A 43 8.54 -1.13 12.75
C PRO A 43 7.50 0.00 12.70
N ALA A 44 7.59 0.90 11.72
CA ALA A 44 6.62 1.96 11.48
C ALA A 44 5.57 1.56 10.43
N CYS A 45 5.40 0.25 10.17
CA CYS A 45 4.51 -0.29 9.15
C CYS A 45 4.91 0.12 7.71
N GLY A 46 6.22 0.26 7.48
CA GLY A 46 6.77 0.48 6.14
C GLY A 46 6.56 -0.73 5.23
N LEU A 47 6.16 -0.48 3.98
CA LEU A 47 6.14 -1.47 2.91
C LEU A 47 7.49 -1.51 2.20
N LEU A 48 7.92 -2.72 1.84
CA LEU A 48 9.00 -2.96 0.88
C LEU A 48 8.38 -3.59 -0.36
N ILE A 49 8.50 -2.91 -1.49
CA ILE A 49 8.05 -3.39 -2.79
C ILE A 49 9.19 -3.28 -3.81
N ASP A 50 9.21 -4.19 -4.77
CA ASP A 50 10.24 -4.27 -5.78
C ASP A 50 9.76 -3.69 -7.12
N THR A 51 10.67 -3.04 -7.83
CA THR A 51 10.43 -2.57 -9.20
C THR A 51 10.15 -3.75 -10.14
N GLY A 52 9.16 -3.61 -11.01
CA GLY A 52 8.81 -4.63 -12.03
C GLY A 52 7.89 -5.75 -11.52
N LYS A 53 7.42 -5.67 -10.28
CA LYS A 53 6.37 -6.56 -9.74
C LYS A 53 5.05 -5.81 -9.61
N GLU A 54 3.96 -6.57 -9.67
CA GLU A 54 2.60 -6.08 -9.53
C GLU A 54 2.09 -6.37 -8.12
N TYR A 55 1.41 -5.41 -7.50
CA TYR A 55 0.94 -5.52 -6.12
C TYR A 55 -0.50 -5.04 -5.98
N LEU A 56 -1.27 -5.70 -5.12
CA LEU A 56 -2.56 -5.22 -4.65
C LEU A 56 -2.32 -4.29 -3.46
N LEU A 57 -2.47 -2.98 -3.70
CA LEU A 57 -2.22 -1.94 -2.69
C LEU A 57 -3.53 -1.29 -2.23
N ALA A 58 -3.65 -1.09 -0.93
CA ALA A 58 -4.63 -0.22 -0.30
C ALA A 58 -3.91 0.94 0.41
N GLY A 59 -4.59 2.08 0.55
CA GLY A 59 -3.97 3.24 1.15
C GLY A 59 -4.98 4.36 1.39
N LYS A 60 -4.45 5.51 1.79
CA LYS A 60 -5.22 6.73 2.02
C LYS A 60 -4.59 7.90 1.28
N ILE A 61 -5.44 8.82 0.85
CA ILE A 61 -5.00 10.11 0.33
C ILE A 61 -4.97 11.09 1.50
N HIS A 62 -3.86 11.82 1.63
CA HIS A 62 -3.71 12.93 2.57
C HIS A 62 -3.07 14.10 1.85
N ASN A 63 -3.79 15.23 1.73
CA ASN A 63 -3.34 16.44 1.02
C ASN A 63 -2.82 16.14 -0.40
N GLY A 64 -3.52 15.29 -1.15
CA GLY A 64 -3.13 14.89 -2.52
C GLY A 64 -2.01 13.84 -2.58
N THR A 65 -1.42 13.44 -1.45
CA THR A 65 -0.41 12.39 -1.38
C THR A 65 -1.05 11.03 -1.10
N LEU A 66 -0.71 10.02 -1.90
CA LEU A 66 -1.11 8.63 -1.64
C LEU A 66 -0.13 7.99 -0.66
N LEU A 67 -0.61 7.72 0.55
CA LEU A 67 0.13 7.05 1.62
C LEU A 67 -0.37 5.62 1.75
N THR A 68 0.57 4.68 1.68
CA THR A 68 0.33 3.27 1.90
C THR A 68 1.18 2.79 3.08
N VAL A 69 0.61 1.92 3.91
CA VAL A 69 1.27 1.35 5.09
C VAL A 69 0.85 -0.10 5.25
N LEU A 70 1.63 -0.88 5.97
CA LEU A 70 1.40 -2.30 6.21
C LEU A 70 0.01 -2.59 6.78
N CYS A 71 -0.37 -1.80 7.79
CA CYS A 71 -1.65 -1.92 8.45
C CYS A 71 -2.77 -1.35 7.57
N GLY A 72 -3.73 -2.18 7.20
CA GLY A 72 -4.84 -1.79 6.33
C GLY A 72 -4.64 -2.18 4.87
N GLN A 73 -3.58 -2.93 4.54
CA GLN A 73 -3.55 -3.69 3.30
C GLN A 73 -4.65 -4.75 3.28
N VAL A 74 -5.05 -5.15 2.07
CA VAL A 74 -5.99 -6.26 1.88
C VAL A 74 -5.27 -7.55 2.29
N LEU A 75 -5.90 -8.31 3.18
CA LEU A 75 -5.43 -9.62 3.60
C LEU A 75 -6.26 -10.71 2.95
N VAL A 76 -5.68 -11.89 2.79
CA VAL A 76 -6.42 -13.10 2.43
C VAL A 76 -7.10 -13.68 3.68
N ASP A 77 -8.27 -14.29 3.50
CA ASP A 77 -9.08 -14.81 4.60
C ASP A 77 -8.37 -15.93 5.41
N ASN A 78 -7.38 -16.61 4.80
CA ASN A 78 -6.58 -17.64 5.46
C ASN A 78 -5.15 -17.15 5.78
N PRO A 79 -4.88 -16.64 6.98
CA PRO A 79 -3.57 -16.12 7.38
C PRO A 79 -2.47 -17.18 7.49
N ALA A 80 -2.82 -18.48 7.48
CA ALA A 80 -1.86 -19.57 7.60
C ALA A 80 -1.00 -19.81 6.34
N GLU A 81 -1.38 -19.24 5.19
CA GLU A 81 -0.74 -19.58 3.92
C GLU A 81 0.52 -18.77 3.60
N GLU A 82 0.62 -17.45 3.85
CA GLU A 82 1.82 -16.68 3.49
C GLU A 82 2.00 -15.37 4.28
N LEU A 83 2.13 -15.43 5.61
CA LEU A 83 2.39 -14.24 6.43
C LEU A 83 3.88 -14.07 6.79
N TYR A 84 4.72 -13.84 5.78
CA TYR A 84 5.93 -13.04 5.98
C TYR A 84 6.14 -12.23 4.70
N GLU A 85 6.21 -10.89 4.84
CA GLU A 85 6.30 -9.86 3.79
C GLU A 85 4.97 -9.31 3.22
N ASN A 86 3.86 -9.40 3.97
CA ASN A 86 2.79 -8.40 4.23
C ASN A 86 2.20 -7.46 3.14
N VAL A 87 2.57 -7.57 1.86
CA VAL A 87 1.91 -6.91 0.72
C VAL A 87 1.64 -7.98 -0.32
N LEU A 88 0.38 -8.09 -0.77
CA LEU A 88 -0.02 -9.10 -1.73
C LEU A 88 0.52 -8.76 -3.12
N GLU A 89 1.53 -9.50 -3.57
CA GLU A 89 1.91 -9.54 -4.98
C GLU A 89 0.72 -10.06 -5.79
N TRP A 90 0.40 -9.41 -6.91
CA TRP A 90 -0.83 -9.68 -7.68
C TRP A 90 -0.96 -11.14 -8.11
N LYS A 91 0.15 -11.78 -8.50
CA LYS A 91 0.18 -13.21 -8.88
C LYS A 91 -0.24 -14.17 -7.76
N LYS A 92 -0.15 -13.73 -6.50
CA LYS A 92 -0.50 -14.50 -5.30
C LYS A 92 -1.92 -14.20 -4.81
N VAL A 93 -2.61 -13.22 -5.41
CA VAL A 93 -3.98 -12.88 -5.04
C VAL A 93 -4.93 -14.02 -5.45
N PRO A 94 -5.68 -14.63 -4.53
CA PRO A 94 -6.60 -15.72 -4.86
C PRO A 94 -7.65 -15.29 -5.88
N LYS A 95 -8.00 -16.17 -6.83
CA LYS A 95 -8.99 -15.86 -7.90
C LYS A 95 -10.32 -15.35 -7.36
N GLN A 96 -10.81 -15.97 -6.28
CA GLN A 96 -12.05 -15.55 -5.61
C GLN A 96 -11.98 -14.10 -5.12
N LEU A 97 -10.81 -13.65 -4.64
CA LEU A 97 -10.61 -12.26 -4.24
C LEU A 97 -10.56 -11.35 -5.47
N GLN A 98 -9.84 -11.75 -6.53
CA GLN A 98 -9.77 -10.98 -7.79
C GLN A 98 -11.16 -10.72 -8.39
N GLU A 99 -12.05 -11.72 -8.33
CA GLU A 99 -13.44 -11.63 -8.82
C GLU A 99 -14.31 -10.75 -7.93
N LYS A 100 -14.06 -10.73 -6.62
CA LYS A 100 -14.80 -9.89 -5.67
C LYS A 100 -14.37 -8.43 -5.71
N LEU A 101 -13.09 -8.12 -5.97
CA LEU A 101 -12.57 -6.75 -5.92
C LEU A 101 -13.39 -5.71 -6.73
N PRO A 102 -13.84 -5.99 -7.98
CA PRO A 102 -14.68 -5.06 -8.75
C PRO A 102 -16.10 -4.89 -8.21
N THR A 103 -16.58 -5.79 -7.36
CA THR A 103 -17.97 -5.78 -6.87
C THR A 103 -18.18 -4.83 -5.70
N PHE A 104 -17.10 -4.42 -5.02
CA PHE A 104 -17.16 -3.45 -3.93
C PHE A 104 -17.52 -2.07 -4.49
N LYS A 105 -18.70 -1.57 -4.10
CA LYS A 105 -19.16 -0.23 -4.46
C LYS A 105 -18.71 0.79 -3.42
N CYS A 106 -18.47 2.01 -3.89
CA CYS A 106 -18.22 3.19 -3.06
C CYS A 106 -19.54 3.87 -2.69
#